data_AF-A0A1W6B555-F1
#
_entry.id   AF-A0A1W6B555-F1
#
_cell.length_a   1.000
_cell.length_b   1.000
_cell.length_c   1.000
_cell.angle_alpha   90.00
_cell.angle_beta   90.00
_cell.angle_gamma   90.00
#
_symmetry.space_group_name_H-M   'P 1'
#
loop_
_entity.id
_entity.type
_entity.pdbx_description
1 polymer ?
#
loop_
_entity_poly.entity_id
_entity_poly.type
_entity_poly.pdbx_seq_one_letter_code
_entity_poly.pdbx_strand_id
1 'polypeptide(L)'
;MDNYQDVCTKLKQEDIRFAKAVFRLIKHNDIIREMIEIYINYMFENLSDQRMRNIIRILAMSGTFVTSSTLTRLSVAYSVSALVATSLGMKVSVEGALTAWATRGVAIIGAYGYLQVASQAAGRLLHKHSRYYRDLYNHNLEMLYWLIEPVIDRVDVHNQYMKSDQDIVSDIIRLVR
;
A
#
# COMPACT_ATOMS: atom_id res chain seq x y z
N MET A 1 14.26 -22.33 -28.61
CA MET A 1 12.81 -22.06 -28.82
C MET A 1 12.17 -21.72 -27.47
N ASP A 2 12.84 -20.88 -26.69
CA ASP A 2 12.64 -20.85 -25.22
C ASP A 2 11.75 -19.67 -24.77
N ASN A 3 11.33 -18.81 -25.70
CA ASN A 3 10.60 -17.59 -25.38
C ASN A 3 9.09 -17.85 -25.18
N TYR A 4 8.50 -18.79 -25.93
CA TYR A 4 7.04 -18.98 -25.93
C TYR A 4 6.52 -19.69 -24.66
N GLN A 5 7.28 -20.65 -24.13
CA GLN A 5 6.93 -21.39 -22.91
C GLN A 5 7.05 -20.52 -21.66
N ASP A 6 8.05 -19.64 -21.60
CA ASP A 6 8.24 -18.70 -20.50
C ASP A 6 7.16 -17.61 -20.45
N VAL A 7 6.77 -17.08 -21.62
CA VAL A 7 5.70 -16.09 -21.72
C VAL A 7 4.36 -16.68 -21.24
N CYS A 8 4.03 -17.90 -21.67
CA CYS A 8 2.80 -18.58 -21.27
C CYS A 8 2.76 -18.90 -19.76
N THR A 9 3.91 -19.26 -19.18
CA THR A 9 4.02 -19.54 -17.74
C THR A 9 3.88 -18.27 -16.90
N LYS A 10 4.46 -17.14 -17.33
CA LYS A 10 4.32 -15.84 -16.66
C LYS A 10 2.89 -15.34 -16.70
N LEU A 11 2.23 -15.37 -17.86
CA LEU A 11 0.83 -14.98 -18.03
C LEU A 11 -0.08 -15.74 -17.05
N LYS A 12 0.10 -17.06 -16.95
CA LYS A 12 -0.66 -17.90 -16.02
C LYS A 12 -0.42 -17.53 -14.55
N GLN A 13 0.79 -17.12 -14.19
CA GLN A 13 1.08 -16.69 -12.82
C GLN A 13 0.48 -15.32 -12.51
N GLU A 14 0.47 -14.39 -13.46
CA GLU A 14 -0.19 -13.09 -13.30
C GLU A 14 -1.69 -13.25 -13.12
N ASP A 15 -2.33 -14.11 -13.94
CA ASP A 15 -3.76 -14.45 -13.82
C ASP A 15 -4.10 -14.96 -12.41
N ILE A 16 -3.31 -15.89 -11.88
CA ILE A 16 -3.53 -16.48 -10.55
C ILE A 16 -3.39 -15.42 -9.45
N ARG A 17 -2.35 -14.57 -9.53
CA ARG A 17 -2.12 -13.51 -8.54
C ARG A 17 -3.22 -12.47 -8.56
N PHE A 18 -3.65 -12.07 -9.76
CA PHE A 18 -4.76 -11.14 -9.93
C PHE A 18 -6.07 -11.71 -9.41
N ALA A 19 -6.39 -12.98 -9.71
CA ALA A 19 -7.59 -13.63 -9.19
C ALA A 19 -7.59 -13.69 -7.65
N LYS A 20 -6.45 -14.00 -7.01
CA LYS A 20 -6.32 -13.98 -5.54
C LYS A 20 -6.53 -12.58 -4.96
N ALA A 21 -5.95 -11.57 -5.59
CA ALA A 21 -6.09 -10.18 -5.20
C ALA A 21 -7.56 -9.70 -5.30
N VAL A 22 -8.25 -9.99 -6.41
CA VAL A 22 -9.68 -9.67 -6.58
C VAL A 22 -10.54 -10.43 -5.57
N PHE A 23 -10.25 -11.71 -5.34
CA PHE A 23 -10.97 -12.49 -4.32
C PHE A 23 -10.81 -11.87 -2.92
N ARG A 24 -9.59 -11.45 -2.55
CA ARG A 24 -9.32 -10.72 -1.31
C ARG A 24 -10.16 -9.44 -1.25
N LEU A 25 -10.12 -8.63 -2.32
CA LEU A 25 -10.86 -7.36 -2.41
C LEU A 25 -12.36 -7.53 -2.15
N ILE A 26 -12.96 -8.61 -2.66
CA ILE A 26 -14.39 -8.90 -2.49
C ILE A 26 -14.69 -9.44 -1.07
N LYS A 27 -13.80 -10.24 -0.48
CA LYS A 27 -14.05 -10.90 0.81
C LYS A 27 -13.74 -10.06 2.05
N HIS A 28 -12.84 -9.08 1.95
CA HIS A 28 -12.35 -8.33 3.11
C HIS A 28 -12.67 -6.84 2.98
N ASN A 29 -13.40 -6.30 3.95
CA ASN A 29 -13.86 -4.91 3.92
C ASN A 29 -12.74 -3.86 4.07
N ASP A 30 -11.56 -4.24 4.56
CA ASP A 30 -10.50 -3.30 4.98
C ASP A 30 -9.17 -3.47 4.21
N ILE A 31 -9.23 -3.92 2.96
CA ILE A 31 -8.04 -4.18 2.13
C ILE A 31 -7.13 -2.96 2.05
N ILE A 32 -7.71 -1.78 1.84
CA ILE A 32 -6.94 -0.53 1.74
C ILE A 32 -6.18 -0.28 3.04
N ARG A 33 -6.84 -0.40 4.21
CA ARG A 33 -6.18 -0.23 5.51
C ARG A 33 -5.06 -1.25 5.70
N GLU A 34 -5.28 -2.51 5.34
CA GLU A 34 -4.24 -3.56 5.42
C GLU A 34 -3.02 -3.19 4.55
N MET A 35 -3.22 -2.76 3.31
CA MET A 35 -2.13 -2.36 2.41
C MET A 35 -1.34 -1.17 2.98
N ILE A 36 -2.03 -0.19 3.56
CA ILE A 36 -1.39 0.96 4.22
C ILE A 36 -0.71 0.54 5.53
N GLU A 37 -1.28 -0.36 6.30
CA GLU A 37 -0.67 -0.88 7.53
C GLU A 37 0.65 -1.58 7.25
N ILE A 38 0.72 -2.39 6.18
CA ILE A 38 1.97 -3.01 5.71
C ILE A 38 2.98 -1.92 5.33
N TYR A 39 2.54 -0.87 4.65
CA TYR A 39 3.41 0.24 4.25
C TYR A 39 3.96 1.03 5.45
N ILE A 40 3.12 1.37 6.41
CA ILE A 40 3.52 2.08 7.64
C ILE A 40 4.44 1.19 8.49
N ASN A 41 4.16 -0.10 8.57
CA ASN A 41 5.06 -1.05 9.23
C ASN A 41 6.43 -1.10 8.53
N TYR A 42 6.45 -1.06 7.20
CA TYR A 42 7.69 -0.94 6.43
C TYR A 42 8.45 0.36 6.77
N MET A 43 7.76 1.49 6.96
CA MET A 43 8.40 2.75 7.40
C MET A 43 9.03 2.67 8.79
N PHE A 44 8.48 1.85 9.67
CA PHE A 44 8.99 1.66 11.02
C PHE A 44 9.99 0.51 11.14
N GLU A 45 10.32 -0.17 10.04
CA GLU A 45 11.24 -1.31 10.04
C GLU A 45 12.64 -0.88 10.48
N ASN A 46 13.25 -1.66 11.37
CA ASN A 46 14.59 -1.43 11.90
C ASN A 46 14.80 -0.11 12.69
N LEU A 47 13.72 0.57 13.07
CA LEU A 47 13.82 1.69 14.01
C LEU A 47 14.09 1.19 15.44
N SER A 48 15.00 1.87 16.14
CA SER A 48 15.19 1.64 17.57
C SER A 48 13.98 2.14 18.37
N ASP A 49 13.78 1.60 19.57
CA ASP A 49 12.68 2.03 20.44
C ASP A 49 12.72 3.53 20.75
N GLN A 50 13.92 4.12 20.82
CA GLN A 50 14.09 5.55 21.03
C GLN A 50 13.58 6.38 19.85
N ARG A 51 13.91 5.97 18.62
CA ARG A 51 13.41 6.63 17.39
C ARG A 51 11.91 6.47 17.27
N MET A 52 11.38 5.28 17.56
CA MET A 52 9.93 5.03 17.57
C MET A 52 9.20 5.95 18.57
N ARG A 53 9.71 6.07 19.81
CA ARG A 53 9.14 7.00 20.81
C ARG A 53 9.19 8.45 20.34
N ASN A 54 10.26 8.85 19.66
CA ASN A 54 10.39 10.20 19.12
C ASN A 54 9.35 10.48 18.02
N ILE A 55 9.19 9.56 17.06
CA ILE A 55 8.17 9.64 16.00
C ILE A 55 6.77 9.77 16.60
N ILE A 56 6.43 8.91 17.58
CA ILE A 56 5.14 8.95 18.29
C ILE A 56 4.91 10.33 18.91
N ARG A 57 5.93 10.89 19.58
CA ARG A 57 5.85 12.22 20.19
C ARG A 57 5.60 13.31 19.15
N ILE A 58 6.30 13.29 18.02
CA ILE A 58 6.15 14.31 16.97
C ILE A 58 4.76 14.20 16.31
N LEU A 59 4.28 12.97 16.03
CA LEU A 59 2.92 12.75 15.52
C LEU A 59 1.83 13.23 16.48
N ALA A 60 2.07 13.12 17.78
CA ALA A 60 1.17 13.62 18.80
C ALA A 60 1.11 15.15 18.82
N MET A 61 2.28 15.79 18.76
CA MET A 61 2.38 17.25 18.70
C MET A 61 1.78 17.83 17.42
N SER A 62 1.78 17.08 16.31
CA SER A 62 1.15 17.50 15.06
C SER A 62 -0.38 17.36 15.05
N GLY A 63 -0.99 16.83 16.13
CA GLY A 63 -2.42 16.60 16.25
C GLY A 63 -2.93 15.43 15.41
N THR A 64 -2.04 14.66 14.79
CA THR A 64 -2.41 13.50 13.95
C THR A 64 -2.63 12.23 14.75
N PHE A 65 -2.15 12.17 15.99
CA PHE A 65 -2.11 10.94 16.76
C PHE A 65 -2.32 11.19 18.26
N VAL A 66 -3.06 10.33 18.95
CA VAL A 66 -3.26 10.44 20.41
C VAL A 66 -2.36 9.44 21.12
N THR A 67 -1.54 9.93 22.06
CA THR A 67 -0.56 9.11 22.78
C THR A 67 -1.15 8.49 24.04
N SER A 68 -0.88 7.20 24.26
CA SER A 68 -1.03 6.53 25.56
C SER A 68 0.33 6.03 26.06
N SER A 69 0.43 5.69 27.34
CA SER A 69 1.68 5.28 28.00
C SER A 69 2.27 3.96 27.50
N THR A 70 1.53 3.19 26.69
CA THR A 70 1.88 1.82 26.27
C THR A 70 1.53 1.60 24.80
N LEU A 71 2.29 2.24 23.92
CA LEU A 71 2.15 2.07 22.47
C LEU A 71 3.22 1.13 21.92
N THR A 72 2.79 0.05 21.28
CA THR A 72 3.65 -0.83 20.50
C THR A 72 3.75 -0.33 19.07
N ARG A 73 4.86 -0.63 18.37
CA ARG A 73 5.03 -0.29 16.94
C ARG A 73 3.83 -0.73 16.09
N LEU A 74 3.31 -1.93 16.35
CA LEU A 74 2.14 -2.47 15.64
C LEU A 74 0.88 -1.64 15.90
N SER A 75 0.62 -1.25 17.16
CA SER A 75 -0.55 -0.42 17.51
C SER A 75 -0.50 0.97 16.88
N VAL A 76 0.70 1.55 16.77
CA VAL A 76 0.90 2.83 16.09
C VAL A 76 0.71 2.67 14.59
N ALA A 77 1.28 1.63 13.98
CA ALA A 77 1.13 1.37 12.56
C ALA A 77 -0.35 1.17 12.17
N TYR A 78 -1.09 0.40 12.97
CA TYR A 78 -2.53 0.19 12.78
C TYR A 78 -3.34 1.49 12.88
N SER A 79 -3.05 2.30 13.90
CA SER A 79 -3.80 3.54 14.14
C SER A 79 -3.51 4.58 13.05
N VAL A 80 -2.23 4.72 12.66
CA VAL A 80 -1.83 5.59 11.54
C VAL A 80 -2.41 5.09 10.22
N SER A 81 -2.40 3.78 9.96
CA SER A 81 -2.97 3.25 8.73
C SER A 81 -4.48 3.45 8.65
N ALA A 82 -5.21 3.35 9.76
CA ALA A 82 -6.64 3.67 9.82
C ALA A 82 -6.91 5.15 9.50
N LEU A 83 -6.08 6.06 10.03
CA LEU A 83 -6.19 7.49 9.75
C LEU A 83 -5.91 7.79 8.27
N VAL A 84 -4.86 7.21 7.70
CA VAL A 84 -4.52 7.39 6.28
C VAL A 84 -5.60 6.77 5.39
N ALA A 85 -6.09 5.57 5.72
CA ALA A 85 -7.14 4.88 4.95
C ALA A 85 -8.46 5.67 4.92
N THR A 86 -8.74 6.42 5.99
CA THR A 86 -9.96 7.25 6.11
C THR A 86 -9.78 8.69 5.59
N SER A 87 -8.54 9.08 5.23
CA SER A 87 -8.25 10.40 4.67
C SER A 87 -9.01 10.67 3.38
N LEU A 88 -9.30 11.94 3.11
CA LEU A 88 -9.98 12.37 1.88
C LEU A 88 -9.16 11.99 0.64
N GLY A 89 -7.84 12.20 0.67
CA GLY A 89 -6.95 11.86 -0.44
C GLY A 89 -7.01 10.36 -0.79
N MET A 90 -7.01 9.49 0.23
CA MET A 90 -7.13 8.05 0.02
C MET A 90 -8.50 7.65 -0.50
N LYS A 91 -9.58 8.14 0.12
CA LYS A 91 -10.95 7.85 -0.33
C LYS A 91 -11.17 8.25 -1.78
N VAL A 92 -10.79 9.48 -2.15
CA VAL A 92 -10.93 9.97 -3.52
C VAL A 92 -10.11 9.14 -4.51
N SER A 93 -8.88 8.76 -4.15
CA SER A 93 -8.04 7.90 -5.00
C SER A 93 -8.68 6.54 -5.22
N VAL A 94 -9.10 5.87 -4.14
CA VAL A 94 -9.67 4.52 -4.18
C VAL A 94 -11.03 4.54 -4.88
N GLU A 95 -11.93 5.45 -4.52
CA GLU A 95 -13.25 5.58 -5.15
C GLU A 95 -13.12 5.93 -6.63
N GLY A 96 -12.21 6.83 -6.99
CA GLY A 96 -11.94 7.16 -8.40
C GLY A 96 -11.42 5.96 -9.19
N ALA A 97 -10.49 5.21 -8.60
CA ALA A 97 -9.92 4.00 -9.19
C ALA A 97 -10.99 2.90 -9.37
N LEU A 98 -11.79 2.64 -8.34
CA LEU A 98 -12.89 1.67 -8.38
C LEU A 98 -14.01 2.11 -9.32
N THR A 99 -14.36 3.40 -9.35
CA THR A 99 -15.36 3.93 -10.28
C THR A 99 -14.89 3.81 -11.71
N ALA A 100 -13.63 4.14 -12.00
CA ALA A 100 -13.05 3.94 -13.33
C ALA A 100 -13.06 2.47 -13.74
N TRP A 101 -12.75 1.56 -12.81
CA TRP A 101 -12.83 0.12 -13.04
C TRP A 101 -14.28 -0.34 -13.29
N ALA A 102 -15.24 0.09 -12.47
CA ALA A 102 -16.65 -0.30 -12.58
C ALA A 102 -17.31 0.26 -13.85
N THR A 103 -17.06 1.54 -14.19
CA THR A 103 -17.65 2.20 -15.38
C THR A 103 -17.06 1.67 -16.69
N ARG A 104 -15.79 1.27 -16.71
CA ARG A 104 -15.17 0.62 -17.88
C ARG A 104 -15.39 -0.91 -17.91
N GLY A 105 -15.79 -1.49 -16.78
CA GLY A 105 -15.86 -2.92 -16.54
C GLY A 105 -17.26 -3.50 -16.36
N VAL A 106 -18.32 -2.85 -16.88
CA VAL A 106 -19.72 -3.29 -16.73
C VAL A 106 -20.00 -4.69 -17.35
N ALA A 107 -19.09 -5.25 -18.15
CA ALA A 107 -19.15 -6.65 -18.59
C ALA A 107 -18.20 -7.51 -17.74
N ILE A 108 -18.59 -8.77 -17.45
CA ILE A 108 -17.77 -9.79 -16.74
C ILE A 108 -16.34 -9.95 -17.32
N ILE A 109 -16.15 -9.55 -18.59
CA ILE A 109 -14.87 -9.52 -19.32
C ILE A 109 -13.94 -8.36 -18.84
N GLY A 110 -14.48 -7.31 -18.22
CA GLY A 110 -13.77 -6.11 -17.79
C GLY A 110 -12.85 -6.29 -16.58
N ALA A 111 -13.11 -7.28 -15.71
CA ALA A 111 -12.21 -7.62 -14.62
C ALA A 111 -10.86 -8.16 -15.14
N TYR A 112 -10.89 -9.05 -16.14
CA TYR A 112 -9.68 -9.58 -16.78
C TYR A 112 -8.92 -8.52 -17.59
N GLY A 113 -9.62 -7.54 -18.18
CA GLY A 113 -8.98 -6.43 -18.91
C GLY A 113 -8.06 -5.54 -18.07
N TYR A 114 -8.23 -5.54 -16.74
CA TYR A 114 -7.40 -4.77 -15.81
C TYR A 114 -6.15 -5.50 -15.32
N LEU A 115 -5.98 -6.78 -15.67
CA LEU A 115 -4.79 -7.55 -15.32
C LEU A 115 -3.50 -6.83 -15.74
N GLN A 116 -3.50 -6.23 -16.92
CA GLN A 116 -2.33 -5.52 -17.43
C GLN A 116 -2.03 -4.26 -16.62
N VAL A 117 -3.05 -3.52 -16.17
CA VAL A 117 -2.88 -2.34 -15.29
C VAL A 117 -2.36 -2.78 -13.93
N ALA A 118 -2.93 -3.85 -13.37
CA ALA A 118 -2.50 -4.43 -12.10
C ALA A 118 -1.04 -4.92 -12.15
N SER A 119 -0.68 -5.68 -13.18
CA SER A 119 0.70 -6.15 -13.40
C SER A 119 1.67 -4.98 -13.59
N GLN A 120 1.30 -3.96 -14.38
CA GLN A 120 2.14 -2.77 -14.55
C GLN A 120 2.32 -1.99 -13.24
N ALA A 121 1.26 -1.82 -12.45
CA ALA A 121 1.35 -1.15 -11.15
C ALA A 121 2.22 -1.95 -10.17
N ALA A 122 2.03 -3.27 -10.10
CA ALA A 122 2.87 -4.17 -9.32
C ALA A 122 4.35 -4.13 -9.80
N GLY A 123 4.58 -4.01 -11.10
CA GLY A 123 5.90 -3.83 -11.69
C GLY A 123 6.54 -2.50 -11.30
N ARG A 124 5.81 -1.38 -11.39
CA ARG A 124 6.28 -0.06 -10.91
C ARG A 124 6.61 -0.11 -9.42
N LEU A 125 5.75 -0.75 -8.62
CA LEU A 125 5.98 -0.97 -7.20
C LEU A 125 7.25 -1.78 -6.93
N LEU A 126 7.51 -2.84 -7.69
CA LEU A 126 8.74 -3.63 -7.55
C LEU A 126 10.00 -2.79 -7.79
N HIS A 127 9.96 -1.88 -8.76
CA HIS A 127 11.10 -1.02 -9.10
C HIS A 127 11.29 0.11 -8.10
N LYS A 128 10.21 0.75 -7.65
CA LYS A 128 10.25 1.85 -6.67
C LYS A 128 10.51 1.36 -5.24
N HIS A 129 9.80 0.32 -4.82
CA HIS A 129 9.75 -0.17 -3.44
C HIS A 129 9.76 -1.71 -3.39
N SER A 130 10.86 -2.34 -3.78
CA SER A 130 11.00 -3.81 -3.83
C SER A 130 10.66 -4.51 -2.51
N ARG A 131 10.99 -3.90 -1.35
CA ARG A 131 10.65 -4.46 -0.03
C ARG A 131 9.14 -4.47 0.20
N TYR A 132 8.48 -3.33 -0.02
CA TYR A 132 7.03 -3.21 0.13
C TYR A 132 6.28 -4.08 -0.87
N TYR A 133 6.77 -4.19 -2.11
CA TYR A 133 6.27 -5.16 -3.10
C TYR A 133 6.23 -6.57 -2.53
N ARG A 134 7.34 -7.03 -1.94
CA ARG A 134 7.44 -8.39 -1.41
C ARG A 134 6.47 -8.63 -0.26
N ASP A 135 6.27 -7.64 0.59
CA ASP A 135 5.35 -7.75 1.72
C ASP A 135 3.89 -7.81 1.22
N LEU A 136 3.50 -6.98 0.23
CA LEU A 136 2.19 -7.09 -0.42
C LEU A 136 2.00 -8.41 -1.18
N TYR A 137 3.04 -8.89 -1.87
CA TYR A 137 3.03 -10.15 -2.62
C TYR A 137 2.75 -11.34 -1.70
N ASN A 138 3.39 -11.38 -0.53
CA ASN A 138 3.15 -12.41 0.48
C ASN A 138 1.70 -12.40 0.99
N HIS A 139 1.05 -11.23 0.93
CA HIS A 139 -0.36 -11.03 1.30
C HIS A 139 -1.32 -11.16 0.10
N ASN A 140 -0.83 -11.45 -1.11
CA ASN A 140 -1.57 -11.46 -2.37
C ASN A 140 -2.31 -10.13 -2.66
N LEU A 141 -1.70 -8.99 -2.32
CA LEU A 141 -2.27 -7.65 -2.44
C LEU A 141 -1.50 -6.77 -3.44
N GLU A 142 -0.36 -7.21 -3.96
CA GLU A 142 0.50 -6.39 -4.81
C GLU A 142 -0.20 -5.96 -6.11
N MET A 143 -1.06 -6.84 -6.64
CA MET A 143 -1.88 -6.57 -7.82
C MET A 143 -2.97 -5.52 -7.58
N LEU A 144 -3.24 -5.13 -6.32
CA LEU A 144 -4.16 -4.05 -5.97
C LEU A 144 -3.46 -2.72 -5.75
N TYR A 145 -2.13 -2.65 -5.89
CA TYR A 145 -1.36 -1.45 -5.56
C TYR A 145 -1.84 -0.20 -6.30
N TRP A 146 -2.33 -0.35 -7.53
CA TRP A 146 -2.91 0.73 -8.34
C TRP A 146 -4.03 1.52 -7.62
N LEU A 147 -4.72 0.93 -6.62
CA LEU A 147 -5.73 1.62 -5.81
C LEU A 147 -5.14 2.73 -4.92
N ILE A 148 -3.96 2.46 -4.37
CA ILE A 148 -3.29 3.32 -3.38
C ILE A 148 -2.06 4.03 -3.94
N GLU A 149 -1.59 3.62 -5.12
CA GLU A 149 -0.44 4.17 -5.81
C GLU A 149 -0.45 5.71 -5.88
N PRO A 150 -1.56 6.40 -6.23
CA PRO A 150 -1.56 7.87 -6.32
C PRO A 150 -1.34 8.59 -4.98
N VAL A 151 -1.53 7.90 -3.86
CA VAL A 151 -1.29 8.45 -2.52
C VAL A 151 0.13 8.11 -2.07
N ILE A 152 0.57 6.87 -2.30
CA ILE A 152 1.92 6.41 -1.94
C ILE A 152 2.99 7.13 -2.76
N ASP A 153 2.74 7.39 -4.05
CA ASP A 153 3.68 8.10 -4.94
C ASP A 153 3.89 9.58 -4.57
N ARG A 154 3.02 10.17 -3.74
CA ARG A 154 3.22 11.55 -3.22
C ARG A 154 4.34 11.61 -2.19
N VAL A 155 4.74 10.45 -1.68
CA VAL A 155 5.75 10.31 -0.64
C VAL A 155 7.00 9.76 -1.29
N ASP A 156 8.11 10.50 -1.20
CA ASP A 156 9.40 9.99 -1.67
C ASP A 156 9.97 9.04 -0.62
N VAL A 157 9.85 7.73 -0.87
CA VAL A 157 10.32 6.67 0.04
C VAL A 157 11.68 6.12 -0.37
N HIS A 158 12.38 6.79 -1.27
CA HIS A 158 13.71 6.37 -1.67
C HIS A 158 14.62 6.29 -0.44
N ASN A 159 15.14 5.10 -0.16
CA ASN A 159 16.06 4.80 0.93
C ASN A 159 15.54 5.07 2.37
N GLN A 160 14.44 4.39 2.75
CA GLN A 160 13.86 4.39 4.12
C GLN A 160 14.89 4.28 5.26
N TYR A 161 15.97 3.52 5.06
CA TYR A 161 17.01 3.34 6.06
C TYR A 161 17.74 4.64 6.44
N MET A 162 17.76 5.64 5.55
CA MET A 162 18.43 6.92 5.77
C MET A 162 17.48 8.04 6.22
N LYS A 163 16.17 7.79 6.32
CA LYS A 163 15.20 8.82 6.70
C LYS A 163 15.35 9.20 8.17
N SER A 164 15.33 10.50 8.43
CA SER A 164 15.24 11.02 9.80
C SER A 164 13.85 10.78 10.37
N ASP A 165 13.72 10.90 11.70
CA ASP A 165 12.42 10.80 12.36
C ASP A 165 11.44 11.88 11.86
N GLN A 166 11.95 13.06 11.50
CA GLN A 166 11.14 14.15 10.95
C GLN A 166 10.66 13.83 9.54
N ASP A 167 11.50 13.22 8.70
CA ASP A 167 11.12 12.83 7.34
C ASP A 167 9.98 11.81 7.38
N ILE A 168 10.12 10.76 8.21
CA ILE A 168 9.09 9.73 8.42
C ILE A 168 7.76 10.35 8.88
N VAL A 169 7.82 11.28 9.82
CA VAL A 169 6.62 11.96 10.31
C VAL A 169 6.00 12.85 9.23
N SER A 170 6.83 13.58 8.48
CA SER A 170 6.37 14.46 7.40
C SER A 170 5.65 13.66 6.30
N ASP A 171 6.16 12.48 5.99
CA ASP A 171 5.56 11.55 5.04
C ASP A 171 4.21 11.05 5.53
N ILE A 172 4.11 10.61 6.79
CA ILE A 172 2.85 10.19 7.40
C ILE A 172 1.82 11.32 7.35
N ILE A 173 2.22 12.55 7.69
CA ILE A 173 1.33 13.71 7.65
C ILE A 173 0.84 13.99 6.22
N ARG A 174 1.70 13.83 5.21
CA ARG A 174 1.33 13.98 3.79
C ARG A 174 0.37 12.89 3.31
N LEU A 175 0.42 11.69 3.89
CA LEU A 175 -0.53 10.62 3.57
C LEU A 175 -1.92 10.87 4.19
N VAL A 176 -1.98 11.55 5.33
CA VAL A 176 -3.24 11.87 6.02
C VAL A 176 -3.95 13.09 5.41
N ARG A 177 -3.19 14.04 4.85
CA ARG A 177 -3.72 15.33 4.36
C ARG A 177 -4.04 15.35 2.87
#